data_AF-A0ABD1M2E1-F1
#
_entry.id   AF-A0ABD1M2E1-F1
#
_cell.length_a   1.000
_cell.length_b   1.000
_cell.length_c   1.000
_cell.angle_alpha   90.00
_cell.angle_beta   90.00
_cell.angle_gamma   90.00
#
_symmetry.space_group_name_H-M   'P 1'
#
loop_
_entity.id
_entity.type
_entity.pdbx_description
1 polymer ?
#
loop_
_entity_poly.entity_id
_entity_poly.type
_entity_poly.pdbx_seq_one_letter_code
_entity_poly.pdbx_strand_id
1 'polypeptide(L)' 'MEKRLKEKNVKYMKRTLDAEDGNTMDQIFFNDPDGFMVEICNCDNLKLVPTDSLSKIMLPMDRHIPPVETNQNDHDHA' A
#
# COMPACT_ATOMS: atom_id res chain seq x y z
N MET A 1 -5.87 0.71 13.18
CA MET A 1 -5.82 -0.75 13.30
C MET A 1 -5.43 -1.21 14.72
N GLU A 2 -4.33 -0.70 15.27
CA GLU A 2 -3.79 -1.10 16.59
C GLU A 2 -4.82 -1.15 17.74
N LYS A 3 -5.72 -0.16 17.83
CA LYS A 3 -6.79 -0.13 18.84
C LYS A 3 -7.65 -1.41 18.81
N ARG A 4 -8.04 -1.86 17.61
CA ARG A 4 -8.87 -3.07 17.43
C ARG A 4 -8.10 -4.34 17.80
N LEU A 5 -6.80 -4.40 17.51
CA LEU A 5 -5.94 -5.52 17.91
C LEU A 5 -5.80 -5.61 19.43
N LYS A 6 -5.63 -4.47 20.11
CA LYS A 6 -5.60 -4.39 21.59
C LYS A 6 -6.92 -4.84 22.21
N GLU A 7 -8.05 -4.37 21.70
CA GLU A 7 -9.39 -4.76 22.16
C GLU A 7 -9.63 -6.27 22.00
N LYS A 8 -9.05 -6.88 20.97
CA LYS A 8 -9.14 -8.33 20.71
C LYS A 8 -8.02 -9.15 21.38
N ASN A 9 -7.15 -8.52 22.17
CA ASN A 9 -5.99 -9.17 22.80
C ASN A 9 -5.07 -9.90 21.79
N VAL A 10 -5.01 -9.41 20.55
CA VAL A 10 -4.15 -9.98 19.50
C VAL A 10 -2.77 -9.38 19.64
N LYS A 11 -1.75 -10.24 19.79
CA LYS A 11 -0.35 -9.82 19.78
C LYS A 11 0.04 -9.37 18.37
N TYR A 12 0.75 -8.26 18.30
CA TYR A 12 1.25 -7.72 17.03
C TYR A 12 2.65 -7.14 17.20
N MET A 13 3.39 -7.10 16.10
CA MET A 13 4.64 -6.37 15.96
C MET A 13 4.38 -5.12 15.11
N LYS A 14 4.95 -3.99 15.51
CA LYS A 14 4.94 -2.76 14.72
C LYS A 14 6.37 -2.41 14.31
N ARG A 15 6.53 -1.98 13.05
CA ARG A 15 7.77 -1.41 12.52
C ARG A 15 7.42 -0.13 11.78
N THR A 16 8.22 0.91 11.99
CA THR A 16 8.18 2.14 11.21
C THR A 16 9.40 2.12 10.29
N LEU A 17 9.18 2.37 9.00
CA LEU A 17 10.19 2.47 7.96
C LEU A 17 10.21 3.89 7.42
N ASP A 18 11.41 4.41 7.18
CA ASP A 18 11.58 5.68 6.48
C ASP A 18 11.78 5.37 4.99
N ALA A 19 10.96 5.99 4.14
CA ALA A 19 11.08 5.93 2.69
C ALA A 19 12.09 6.99 2.20
N GLU A 20 12.66 6.76 1.02
CA GLU A 20 13.70 7.65 0.46
C GLU A 20 13.20 9.08 0.17
N ASP A 21 11.88 9.26 0.03
CA ASP A 21 11.22 10.55 -0.16
C ASP A 21 10.94 11.30 1.16
N GLY A 22 11.41 10.77 2.29
CA GLY A 22 11.21 11.35 3.61
C GLY A 22 9.86 11.02 4.25
N ASN A 23 9.04 10.16 3.62
CA ASN A 23 7.79 9.68 4.21
C ASN A 23 8.04 8.50 5.15
N THR A 24 7.16 8.32 6.12
CA THR A 24 7.23 7.20 7.07
C THR A 24 6.09 6.21 6.81
N MET A 25 6.44 4.91 6.77
CA MET A 25 5.51 3.81 6.59
C MET A 25 5.51 2.93 7.85
N ASP A 26 4.34 2.80 8.46
CA ASP A 26 4.05 1.88 9.54
C ASP A 26 3.56 0.54 8.98
N GLN A 27 4.25 -0.53 9.37
CA GLN A 27 3.85 -1.91 9.15
C GLN A 27 3.44 -2.55 10.48
N ILE A 28 2.33 -3.28 10.44
CA ILE A 28 1.83 -4.10 11.55
C ILE A 28 1.78 -5.55 11.09
N PHE A 29 2.44 -6.42 11.85
CA PHE A 29 2.41 -7.87 11.64
C PHE A 29 1.67 -8.54 12.79
N PHE A 30 0.71 -9.40 12.49
CA PHE A 30 0.03 -10.23 13.49
C PHE A 30 -0.39 -11.56 12.88
N ASN A 31 -0.64 -12.55 13.73
CA ASN A 31 -1.23 -13.81 13.28
C ASN A 31 -2.74 -13.74 13.42
N ASP A 32 -3.46 -14.17 12.39
CA ASP A 32 -4.89 -14.38 12.49
C ASP A 32 -5.22 -15.66 13.29
N PRO A 33 -6.51 -15.93 13.59
CA PRO A 33 -6.90 -17.12 14.34
C PRO A 33 -6.56 -18.45 13.67
N ASP A 34 -6.41 -18.46 12.34
CA ASP A 34 -6.09 -19.64 11.54
C ASP A 34 -4.56 -19.87 11.44
N GLY A 35 -3.76 -18.94 11.99
CA GLY A 35 -2.31 -19.02 12.04
C GLY A 35 -1.60 -18.38 10.85
N PHE A 36 -2.33 -17.70 9.96
CA PHE A 36 -1.71 -16.94 8.88
C PHE A 36 -1.09 -15.65 9.41
N MET A 37 0.11 -15.34 8.94
CA MET A 37 0.75 -14.06 9.20
C MET A 37 0.13 -13.00 8.29
N VAL A 38 -0.50 -12.00 8.90
CA VAL A 38 -1.10 -10.86 8.21
C VAL A 38 -0.21 -9.64 8.41
N GLU A 39 0.11 -8.98 7.30
CA GLU A 39 0.78 -7.68 7.28
C GLU A 39 -0.22 -6.59 6.89
N ILE A 40 -0.19 -5.47 7.62
CA ILE A 40 -0.92 -4.25 7.28
C ILE A 40 0.06 -3.08 7.24
N CYS A 41 0.17 -2.44 6.07
CA CYS A 41 0.98 -1.26 5.82
C CYS A 41 0.07 -0.05 5.54
N ASN A 42 0.38 1.13 6.11
CA ASN A 42 -0.14 2.41 5.61
C ASN A 42 0.69 2.87 4.39
N CYS A 43 0.60 2.13 3.31
CA CYS A 43 1.39 2.34 2.09
C CYS A 43 0.87 3.54 1.27
N ASP A 44 0.65 4.68 1.92
CA ASP A 44 0.06 5.90 1.34
C ASP A 44 0.94 6.49 0.20
N ASN A 45 2.22 6.11 0.16
CA ASN A 45 3.19 6.59 -0.83
C ASN A 45 3.76 5.52 -1.77
N LEU A 46 3.13 4.34 -1.84
CA LEU A 46 3.56 3.32 -2.80
C LEU A 46 3.10 3.72 -4.21
N LYS A 47 3.93 4.51 -4.91
CA LYS A 47 3.69 4.84 -6.32
C LYS A 47 3.78 3.57 -7.16
N LEU A 48 2.65 3.17 -7.71
CA LEU A 48 2.62 2.05 -8.66
C LEU A 48 3.16 2.55 -9.99
N VAL A 49 4.29 1.99 -10.43
CA VAL A 49 4.83 2.24 -11.77
C VAL A 49 4.34 1.12 -12.68
N PRO A 50 3.62 1.43 -13.77
CA PRO A 50 3.26 0.44 -14.77
C PRO A 50 4.52 -0.22 -15.33
N THR A 51 4.59 -1.55 -15.32
CA THR A 51 5.58 -2.28 -16.12
C THR A 51 5.07 -2.35 -17.56
N ASP A 52 5.96 -2.21 -18.55
CA ASP A 52 5.68 -2.13 -20.00
C ASP A 52 4.94 -3.34 -20.62
N SER A 53 4.42 -4.28 -19.82
CA SER A 53 3.54 -5.32 -20.31
C SER A 53 2.18 -4.72 -20.69
N LEU A 54 1.87 -4.81 -21.99
CA LEU A 54 0.66 -4.38 -22.71
C LEU A 54 -0.68 -4.97 -22.21
N SER A 55 -0.91 -5.03 -20.90
CA SER A 55 -2.22 -5.23 -20.31
C SER A 55 -2.57 -3.98 -19.54
N LYS A 56 -3.44 -3.16 -20.12
CA LYS A 56 -4.08 -2.01 -19.47
C LYS A 56 -4.93 -2.55 -18.32
N ILE A 57 -4.30 -2.80 -17.17
CA ILE A 57 -5.01 -3.24 -15.97
C ILE A 57 -5.96 -2.08 -15.62
N MET A 58 -7.26 -2.30 -15.83
CA MET A 58 -8.29 -1.38 -15.35
C MET A 58 -8.33 -1.53 -13.84
N LEU A 59 -7.58 -0.67 -13.17
CA LEU A 59 -7.65 -0.53 -11.73
C LEU A 59 -9.01 0.12 -11.39
N PRO A 60 -9.89 -0.54 -10.61
CA PRO A 60 -11.15 0.07 -10.20
C PRO A 60 -10.84 1.36 -9.43
N MET A 61 -11.49 2.48 -9.75
CA MET A 61 -11.23 3.79 -9.11
C MET A 61 -11.74 3.87 -7.66
N ASP A 62 -11.59 2.80 -6.89
CA ASP A 62 -11.93 2.76 -5.49
C ASP A 62 -10.85 3.47 -4.67
N ARG A 63 -11.26 4.07 -3.55
CA ARG A 63 -10.41 4.84 -2.63
C ARG A 63 -9.27 4.05 -1.95
N HIS A 64 -9.07 2.80 -2.36
CA HIS A 64 -8.06 1.90 -1.82
C HIS A 64 -6.87 1.69 -2.77
N ILE A 65 -6.88 2.30 -3.96
CA ILE A 65 -5.76 2.21 -4.88
C ILE A 65 -4.83 3.41 -4.66
N PRO A 66 -3.53 3.18 -4.39
CA PRO A 66 -2.56 4.26 -4.26
C PRO A 66 -2.38 5.01 -5.59
N PRO A 67 -1.93 6.28 -5.57
CA PRO A 67 -1.76 7.08 -6.77
C PRO A 67 -0.87 6.36 -7.80
N VAL A 68 -1.40 6.16 -9.01
CA VAL A 68 -0.65 5.60 -10.14
C VAL A 68 -0.12 6.76 -10.96
N GLU A 69 1.19 6.85 -11.12
CA GLU A 69 1.80 7.81 -12.04
C GLU A 69 1.74 7.23 -13.46
N THR A 70 0.78 7.70 -14.25
CA THR A 70 0.75 7.40 -15.69
C THR A 70 1.65 8.40 -16.40
N ASN A 71 2.65 7.91 -17.14
CA ASN A 71 3.38 8.71 -18.12
C ASN A 71 2.42 9.11 -19.26
N GLN A 72 1.62 10.16 -19.03
CA GLN A 72 0.95 10.87 -20.11
C GLN A 72 2.02 11.65 -20.86
N ASN A 73 2.63 10.98 -21.84
CA ASN A 73 3.23 11.70 -22.95
C ASN A 73 2.09 12.38 -23.69
N ASP A 74 1.73 13.60 -23.28
CA ASP A 74 0.91 14.53 -24.05
C ASP A 74 1.71 14.93 -25.30
N HIS A 75 1.75 14.02 -26.27
CA HIS A 75 1.98 14.37 -27.66
C HIS A 75 0.66 14.84 -28.22
N ASP A 76 0.36 16.12 -28.03
CA ASP A 76 -0.48 16.91 -28.92
C ASP A 76 -0.33 18.39 -28.54
N HIS A 77 0.32 19.19 -29.39
CA HIS A 77 -0.33 20.29 -30.11
C HIS A 77 0.63 20.79 -31.20
N ALA A 78 0.09 20.80 -32.41
CA ALA A 78 0.66 21.35 -33.64
C ALA A 78 0.86 22.88 -33.58
#